data_AF-A0A0N8H4D6-F1
#
_entry.id   AF-A0A0N8H4D6-F1
#
_cell.length_a   1.000
_cell.length_b   1.000
_cell.length_c   1.000
_cell.angle_alpha   90.00
_cell.angle_beta   90.00
_cell.angle_gamma   90.00
#
_symmetry.space_group_name_H-M   'P 1'
#
loop_
_entity.id
_entity.type
_entity.pdbx_description
1 polymer ?
#
loop_
_entity_poly.entity_id
_entity_poly.type
_entity_poly.pdbx_seq_one_letter_code
_entity_poly.pdbx_strand_id
1 'polypeptide(L)'
;MKTLLIALSTILAVATTQEVETITATFNGYEDGIFYFEDSEGYNLEFEQIDDKALQKFDLVSEDFNGKTFKISYTSETDLDEEGEEISISKIVDLKLIK
;
A
#
# COMPACT_ATOMS: atom_id res chain seq x y z
N MET A 1 10.70 -35.85 44.62
CA MET A 1 10.24 -36.05 43.22
C MET A 1 9.99 -34.67 42.62
N LYS A 2 10.72 -34.35 41.55
CA LYS A 2 10.46 -33.35 40.50
C LYS A 2 9.63 -32.10 40.88
N THR A 3 10.31 -30.99 41.14
CA THR A 3 9.73 -29.66 41.02
C THR A 3 9.36 -29.38 39.56
N LEU A 4 8.13 -28.96 39.34
CA LEU A 4 7.54 -28.69 38.04
C LEU A 4 8.04 -27.33 37.52
N LEU A 5 8.83 -27.34 36.44
CA LEU A 5 9.23 -26.13 35.72
C LEU A 5 8.06 -25.67 34.84
N ILE A 6 7.42 -24.56 35.20
CA ILE A 6 6.48 -23.86 34.31
C ILE A 6 7.35 -23.05 33.34
N ALA A 7 7.51 -23.56 32.12
CA ALA A 7 8.15 -22.83 31.04
C ALA A 7 7.21 -21.68 30.62
N LEU A 8 7.64 -20.45 30.85
CA LEU A 8 6.95 -19.26 30.38
C LEU A 8 7.34 -19.03 28.91
N SER A 9 6.51 -19.50 27.98
CA SER A 9 6.70 -19.23 26.56
C SER A 9 6.31 -17.78 26.25
N THR A 10 7.30 -16.89 26.17
CA THR A 10 7.10 -15.54 25.62
C THR A 10 6.86 -15.67 24.12
N ILE A 11 5.64 -15.39 23.67
CA ILE A 11 5.34 -15.23 22.24
C ILE A 11 6.03 -13.94 21.80
N LEU A 12 7.12 -14.02 21.05
CA LEU A 12 7.66 -12.86 20.36
C LEU A 12 6.70 -12.55 19.21
N ALA A 13 5.98 -11.43 19.30
CA ALA A 13 5.29 -10.87 18.15
C ALA A 13 6.35 -10.46 17.13
N VAL A 14 6.46 -11.19 16.03
CA VAL A 14 7.27 -10.79 14.88
C VAL A 14 6.50 -9.67 14.20
N ALA A 15 6.90 -8.42 14.43
CA ALA A 15 6.42 -7.30 13.64
C ALA A 15 7.00 -7.45 12.23
N THR A 16 6.19 -7.89 11.27
CA THR A 16 6.54 -7.87 9.86
C THR A 16 6.50 -6.42 9.39
N THR A 17 7.65 -5.77 9.34
CA THR A 17 7.76 -4.45 8.69
C THR A 17 7.76 -4.67 7.19
N GLN A 18 6.64 -4.35 6.52
CA GLN A 18 6.61 -4.27 5.06
C GLN A 18 7.58 -3.18 4.59
N GLU A 19 8.34 -3.48 3.54
CA GLU A 19 9.25 -2.53 2.93
C GLU A 19 8.44 -1.41 2.26
N VAL A 20 8.81 -0.16 2.54
CA VAL A 20 8.17 1.02 1.96
C VAL A 20 8.99 1.47 0.75
N GLU A 21 8.37 1.43 -0.41
CA GLU A 21 8.93 1.90 -1.67
C GLU A 21 8.46 3.32 -1.98
N THR A 22 9.17 4.02 -2.87
CA THR A 22 8.74 5.35 -3.32
C THR A 22 8.89 5.53 -4.82
N ILE A 23 7.86 6.08 -5.45
CA ILE A 23 7.83 6.39 -6.89
C ILE A 23 7.25 7.79 -7.14
N THR A 24 7.57 8.39 -8.28
CA THR A 24 6.94 9.63 -8.74
C THR A 24 6.08 9.34 -9.95
N ALA A 25 4.78 9.59 -9.84
CA ALA A 25 3.82 9.26 -10.89
C ALA A 25 2.65 10.25 -10.91
N THR A 26 1.97 10.32 -12.05
CA THR A 26 0.83 11.20 -12.30
C THR A 26 -0.46 10.44 -12.07
N PHE A 27 -1.37 11.00 -11.27
CA PHE A 27 -2.65 10.40 -10.98
C PHE A 27 -3.57 10.49 -12.20
N ASN A 28 -4.07 9.36 -12.67
CA ASN A 28 -4.90 9.26 -13.86
C ASN A 28 -6.39 9.06 -13.54
N GLY A 29 -6.70 8.59 -12.32
CA GLY A 29 -8.07 8.47 -11.85
C GLY A 29 -8.27 7.32 -10.87
N TYR A 30 -9.51 7.20 -10.40
CA TYR A 30 -9.98 6.13 -9.55
C TYR A 30 -11.16 5.43 -10.21
N GLU A 31 -11.02 4.14 -10.50
CA GLU A 31 -12.05 3.32 -11.16
C GLU A 31 -12.06 1.92 -10.51
N ASP A 32 -13.25 1.36 -10.32
CA ASP A 32 -13.46 0.01 -9.76
C ASP A 32 -12.69 -0.30 -8.46
N GLY A 33 -12.42 0.71 -7.63
CA GLY A 33 -11.70 0.54 -6.37
C GLY A 33 -10.18 0.72 -6.47
N ILE A 34 -9.64 0.96 -7.66
CA ILE A 34 -8.20 1.01 -7.93
C ILE A 34 -7.78 2.45 -8.24
N PHE A 35 -6.66 2.88 -7.65
CA PHE A 35 -6.03 4.16 -7.94
C PHE A 35 -4.98 3.98 -9.04
N TYR A 36 -5.20 4.65 -10.17
CA TYR A 36 -4.35 4.54 -11.35
C TYR A 36 -3.36 5.69 -11.42
N PHE A 37 -2.09 5.36 -11.64
CA PHE A 37 -1.02 6.32 -11.88
C PHE A 37 -0.19 5.93 -13.09
N GLU A 38 0.49 6.91 -13.69
CA GLU A 38 1.46 6.69 -14.75
C GLU A 38 2.79 7.36 -14.40
N ASP A 39 3.89 6.60 -14.48
CA ASP A 39 5.22 7.12 -14.21
C ASP A 39 5.78 7.95 -15.40
N SER A 40 7.01 8.44 -15.26
CA SER A 40 7.63 9.24 -16.32
C SER A 40 8.00 8.45 -17.58
N GLU A 41 8.04 7.12 -17.51
CA GLU A 41 8.33 6.24 -18.64
C GLU A 41 7.04 5.75 -19.33
N GLY A 42 5.87 6.12 -18.81
CA GLY A 42 4.57 5.73 -19.34
C GLY A 42 4.07 4.38 -18.83
N TYR A 43 4.67 3.85 -17.75
CA TYR A 43 4.19 2.63 -17.12
C TYR A 43 3.02 2.93 -16.18
N ASN A 44 1.95 2.16 -16.33
CA ASN A 44 0.80 2.22 -15.44
C ASN A 44 1.11 1.51 -14.12
N LEU A 45 0.70 2.15 -13.04
CA LEU A 45 0.81 1.70 -11.67
C LEU A 45 -0.60 1.64 -11.09
N GLU A 46 -0.90 0.55 -10.41
CA GLU A 46 -2.19 0.28 -9.79
C GLU A 46 -1.99 0.14 -8.29
N PHE A 47 -2.88 0.76 -7.52
CA PHE A 47 -2.92 0.61 -6.07
C PHE A 47 -4.35 0.30 -5.65
N GLU A 48 -4.54 -0.84 -4.99
CA GLU A 48 -5.84 -1.33 -4.54
C GLU A 48 -6.26 -0.67 -3.23
N GLN A 49 -5.30 -0.12 -2.49
CA GLN A 49 -5.53 0.44 -1.16
C GLN A 49 -4.80 1.76 -0.95
N ILE A 50 -5.37 2.60 -0.08
CA ILE A 50 -4.75 3.81 0.42
C ILE A 50 -4.98 3.91 1.93
N ASP A 51 -3.95 4.30 2.67
CA ASP A 51 -4.10 4.62 4.09
C ASP A 51 -4.99 5.85 4.28
N ASP A 52 -5.91 5.78 5.26
CA ASP A 52 -6.84 6.87 5.60
C ASP A 52 -6.13 8.23 5.78
N LYS A 53 -4.91 8.21 6.30
CA LYS A 53 -4.11 9.43 6.51
C LYS A 53 -3.66 10.07 5.21
N ALA A 54 -3.38 9.29 4.17
CA ALA A 54 -3.03 9.79 2.84
C ALA A 54 -4.28 10.28 2.12
N LEU A 55 -5.40 9.53 2.23
CA LEU A 55 -6.69 9.92 1.65
C LEU A 55 -7.24 11.23 2.24
N GLN A 56 -7.06 11.48 3.54
CA GLN A 56 -7.47 12.75 4.16
C GLN A 56 -6.71 13.97 3.65
N LYS A 57 -5.50 13.79 3.09
CA LYS A 57 -4.71 14.90 2.51
C LYS A 57 -5.15 15.23 1.09
N PHE A 58 -5.55 14.21 0.33
CA PHE A 58 -5.92 14.31 -1.07
C PHE A 58 -7.08 13.36 -1.35
N ASP A 59 -8.25 13.91 -1.68
CA ASP A 59 -9.42 13.13 -2.06
C ASP A 59 -9.28 12.63 -3.51
N LEU A 60 -8.50 11.56 -3.68
CA LEU A 60 -8.24 10.93 -4.98
C LEU A 60 -9.46 10.17 -5.54
N VAL A 61 -10.55 10.04 -4.79
CA VAL A 61 -11.80 9.47 -5.31
C VAL A 61 -12.55 10.50 -6.15
N SER A 62 -12.32 11.79 -5.89
CA SER A 62 -12.79 12.88 -6.74
C SER A 62 -11.88 13.08 -7.97
N GLU A 63 -12.39 13.76 -8.99
CA GLU A 63 -11.61 14.09 -10.20
C GLU A 63 -10.64 15.27 -9.99
N ASP A 64 -10.64 15.93 -8.82
CA ASP A 64 -9.91 17.19 -8.57
C ASP A 64 -8.38 17.06 -8.72
N PHE A 65 -7.86 15.83 -8.57
CA PHE A 65 -6.44 15.53 -8.63
C PHE A 65 -6.00 14.82 -9.92
N ASN A 66 -6.90 14.62 -10.88
CA ASN A 66 -6.54 14.02 -12.16
C ASN A 66 -5.48 14.87 -12.87
N GLY A 67 -4.43 14.20 -13.37
CA GLY A 67 -3.27 14.83 -14.00
C GLY A 67 -2.27 15.47 -13.04
N LYS A 68 -2.44 15.31 -11.71
CA LYS A 68 -1.47 15.79 -10.71
C LYS A 68 -0.38 14.77 -10.45
N THR A 69 0.84 15.26 -10.30
CA THR A 69 2.01 14.39 -10.05
C THR A 69 2.28 14.33 -8.55
N PHE A 70 2.44 13.11 -8.04
CA PHE A 70 2.74 12.85 -6.64
C PHE A 70 4.06 12.10 -6.51
N LYS A 71 4.76 12.35 -5.40
CA LYS A 71 5.66 11.35 -4.83
C LYS A 71 4.81 10.43 -3.96
N ILE A 72 4.73 9.18 -4.35
CA ILE A 72 3.95 8.12 -3.73
C ILE A 72 4.89 7.28 -2.88
N SER A 73 4.50 7.04 -1.63
CA SER A 73 5.10 6.00 -0.79
C SER A 73 4.09 4.87 -0.67
N TYR A 74 4.51 3.63 -0.92
CA TYR A 74 3.62 2.48 -0.91
C TYR A 74 4.31 1.24 -0.32
N THR A 75 3.51 0.27 0.09
CA THR A 75 3.96 -1.09 0.41
C THR A 75 3.31 -2.07 -0.56
N SER A 76 3.93 -3.22 -0.76
CA SER A 76 3.34 -4.33 -1.49
C SER A 76 3.33 -5.57 -0.61
N GLU A 77 2.23 -6.31 -0.65
CA GLU A 77 2.07 -7.58 0.04
C GLU A 77 1.55 -8.65 -0.92
N THR A 78 2.01 -9.89 -0.72
CA THR A 78 1.45 -11.04 -1.43
C THR A 78 0.22 -11.52 -0.67
N ASP A 79 -0.90 -11.66 -1.38
CA ASP A 79 -2.12 -12.29 -0.89
C ASP A 79 -2.50 -13.47 -1.80
N LEU A 80 -3.50 -14.25 -1.40
CA LEU A 80 -4.06 -15.34 -2.20
C LEU A 80 -5.45 -14.94 -2.69
N ASP A 81 -5.71 -15.12 -3.98
CA ASP A 81 -7.05 -14.93 -4.54
C ASP A 81 -8.01 -16.09 -4.20
N GLU A 82 -9.24 -16.04 -4.74
CA GLU A 82 -10.27 -17.06 -4.49
C GLU A 82 -9.88 -18.47 -5.00
N GLU A 83 -8.96 -18.55 -5.95
CA GLU A 83 -8.44 -19.80 -6.53
C GLU A 83 -7.19 -20.30 -5.79
N GLY A 84 -6.64 -19.50 -4.88
CA GLY A 84 -5.44 -19.77 -4.11
C GLY A 84 -4.14 -19.41 -4.84
N GLU A 85 -4.23 -18.56 -5.88
CA GLU A 85 -3.08 -18.05 -6.61
C GLU A 85 -2.52 -16.80 -5.92
N GLU A 86 -1.19 -16.65 -5.95
CA GLU A 86 -0.51 -15.49 -5.36
C GLU A 86 -0.77 -14.23 -6.20
N ILE A 87 -1.34 -13.20 -5.57
CA ILE A 87 -1.52 -11.87 -6.12
C ILE A 87 -0.69 -10.85 -5.32
N SER A 88 -0.30 -9.75 -5.94
CA SER A 88 0.32 -8.62 -5.24
C SER A 88 -0.74 -7.56 -4.98
N ILE A 89 -0.82 -7.09 -3.74
CA ILE A 89 -1.66 -5.96 -3.33
C ILE A 89 -0.73 -4.82 -2.94
N SER A 90 -0.89 -3.68 -3.61
CA SER A 90 -0.14 -2.46 -3.40
C SER A 90 -0.97 -1.41 -2.68
N LYS A 91 -0.42 -0.91 -1.56
CA LYS A 91 -1.08 0.04 -0.68
C LYS A 91 -0.31 1.35 -0.59
N ILE A 92 -0.96 2.45 -0.94
CA ILE A 92 -0.42 3.80 -0.76
C ILE A 92 -0.41 4.14 0.74
N VAL A 93 0.75 4.46 1.30
CA VAL A 93 0.92 4.85 2.71
C VAL A 93 1.12 6.35 2.89
N ASP A 94 1.66 7.05 1.90
CA ASP A 94 1.76 8.51 1.90
C ASP A 94 1.77 9.09 0.48
N LEU A 95 1.28 10.32 0.38
CA LEU A 95 1.26 11.11 -0.84
C LEU A 95 1.84 12.49 -0.58
N LYS A 96 2.65 12.95 -1.53
CA LYS A 96 3.13 14.33 -1.56
C LYS A 96 2.96 14.91 -2.96
N LEU A 97 2.07 15.90 -3.09
CA LEU A 97 1.88 16.64 -4.34
C LEU A 97 3.17 17.34 -4.77
N ILE A 98 3.53 17.17 -6.04
CA ILE A 98 4.72 17.73 -6.67
C ILE A 98 4.35 18.82 -7.69
N LYS A 99 3.30 18.61 -8.50
CA LYS A 99 2.88 19.50 -9.60
C LYS A 99 1.39 19.41 -9.91
#